data_AF-A0A7X1CLM7-F1
#
_entry.id   AF-A0A7X1CLM7-F1
#
_cell.length_a   1.000
_cell.length_b   1.000
_cell.length_c   1.000
_cell.angle_alpha   90.00
_cell.angle_beta   90.00
_cell.angle_gamma   90.00
#
_symmetry.space_group_name_H-M   'P 1'
#
loop_
_entity.id
_entity.type
_entity.pdbx_description
1 polymer ?
#
loop_
_entity_poly.entity_id
_entity_poly.type
_entity_poly.pdbx_seq_one_letter_code
_entity_poly.pdbx_strand_id
1 'polypeptide(L)'
;MENKIEQASIQHVEVFFNKAYLQIKAMSTDPNQELMYAFYVYKTGEVDAIEKSAYKKFDTHQLEIKAPGEYRVKVFAKNKNTGKVMTQSSKTVQYTMIKDY
;
A
#
# COMPACT_ATOMS: atom_id res chain seq x y z
N MET A 1 28.45 -0.68 23.56
CA MET A 1 27.90 -0.97 22.21
C MET A 1 26.48 -0.47 22.21
N GLU A 2 26.19 0.62 21.49
CA GLU A 2 24.81 1.07 21.33
C GLU A 2 24.08 0.03 20.48
N ASN A 3 23.14 -0.69 21.08
CA ASN A 3 22.18 -1.48 20.32
C ASN A 3 21.40 -0.51 19.46
N LYS A 4 21.77 -0.39 18.17
CA LYS A 4 20.90 0.22 17.17
C LYS A 4 19.65 -0.63 17.13
N ILE A 5 18.61 -0.20 17.85
CA ILE A 5 17.26 -0.71 17.64
C ILE A 5 16.96 -0.41 16.18
N GLU A 6 16.91 -1.45 15.34
CA GLU A 6 16.57 -1.28 13.93
C GLU A 6 15.20 -0.62 13.85
N GLN A 7 15.19 0.63 13.39
CA GLN A 7 13.96 1.37 13.27
C GLN A 7 13.11 0.75 12.17
N ALA A 8 11.84 0.49 12.50
CA ALA A 8 10.89 -0.03 11.54
C ALA A 8 10.76 0.90 10.31
N SER A 9 10.61 0.32 9.12
CA SER A 9 10.53 1.06 7.85
C SER A 9 9.78 0.25 6.80
N ILE A 10 9.08 0.91 5.86
CA ILE A 10 8.53 0.24 4.67
C ILE A 10 9.63 0.17 3.61
N GLN A 11 10.05 -1.04 3.25
CA GLN A 11 11.10 -1.31 2.28
C GLN A 11 10.56 -1.28 0.84
N HIS A 12 9.42 -1.93 0.62
CA HIS A 12 8.82 -2.06 -0.70
C HIS A 12 7.29 -2.11 -0.62
N VAL A 13 6.62 -1.64 -1.67
CA VAL A 13 5.18 -1.81 -1.85
C VAL A 13 4.96 -2.51 -3.19
N GLU A 14 4.63 -3.79 -3.11
CA GLU A 14 4.30 -4.62 -4.26
C GLU A 14 2.82 -4.40 -4.61
N VAL A 15 2.57 -4.17 -5.90
CA VAL A 15 1.23 -3.94 -6.42
C VAL A 15 1.11 -4.65 -7.77
N PHE A 16 0.03 -5.39 -7.95
CA PHE A 16 -0.28 -6.04 -9.23
C PHE A 16 -1.79 -6.26 -9.36
N PHE A 17 -2.24 -6.51 -10.59
CA PHE A 17 -3.64 -6.85 -10.86
C PHE A 17 -3.83 -8.36 -10.94
N ASN A 18 -4.88 -8.84 -10.29
CA ASN A 18 -5.47 -10.15 -10.53
C ASN A 18 -6.92 -9.96 -10.98
N LYS A 19 -7.16 -10.11 -12.29
CA LYS A 19 -8.41 -9.69 -12.94
C LYS A 19 -8.70 -8.21 -12.62
N ALA A 20 -9.90 -7.88 -12.16
CA ALA A 20 -10.28 -6.52 -11.75
C ALA A 20 -9.77 -6.12 -10.36
N TYR A 21 -9.07 -6.99 -9.64
CA TYR A 21 -8.64 -6.71 -8.26
C TYR A 21 -7.19 -6.25 -8.22
N LEU A 22 -6.99 -5.06 -7.67
CA LEU A 22 -5.68 -4.54 -7.30
C LEU A 22 -5.23 -5.21 -6.00
N GLN A 23 -4.17 -6.00 -6.09
CA GLN A 23 -3.53 -6.66 -4.95
C GLN A 23 -2.37 -5.80 -4.47
N ILE A 24 -2.28 -5.59 -3.15
CA ILE A 24 -1.30 -4.71 -2.53
C ILE A 24 -0.64 -5.44 -1.37
N LYS A 25 0.69 -5.40 -1.31
CA LYS A 25 1.47 -5.91 -0.19
C LYS A 25 2.60 -4.95 0.18
N ALA A 26 2.66 -4.56 1.45
CA ALA A 26 3.76 -3.78 2.01
C ALA A 26 4.80 -4.71 2.64
N MET A 27 6.05 -4.60 2.20
CA MET A 27 7.18 -5.26 2.85
C MET A 27 7.87 -4.25 3.75
N SER A 28 7.93 -4.55 5.04
CA SER A 28 8.49 -3.66 6.05
C SER A 28 9.50 -4.38 6.93
N THR A 29 10.48 -3.64 7.44
CA THR A 29 11.21 -4.05 8.64
C THR A 29 10.34 -3.69 9.84
N ASP A 30 9.91 -4.68 10.60
CA ASP A 30 9.12 -4.50 11.82
C ASP A 30 9.43 -5.63 12.80
N PRO A 31 10.61 -5.61 13.44
CA PRO A 31 11.06 -6.72 14.29
C PRO A 31 10.10 -7.03 15.45
N ASN A 32 9.27 -6.06 15.85
CA ASN A 32 8.37 -6.16 16.99
C ASN A 32 6.88 -6.31 16.59
N GLN A 33 6.55 -6.35 15.30
CA GLN A 33 5.17 -6.45 14.80
C GLN A 33 4.26 -5.36 15.40
N GLU A 34 4.72 -4.12 15.34
CA GLU A 34 4.06 -2.94 15.91
C GLU A 34 3.40 -2.05 14.87
N LEU A 35 3.63 -2.29 13.59
CA LEU A 35 3.07 -1.48 12.52
C LEU A 35 1.59 -1.80 12.26
N MET A 36 0.82 -0.74 12.05
CA MET A 36 -0.49 -0.78 11.44
C MET A 36 -0.44 -0.06 10.09
N TYR A 37 -1.13 -0.58 9.08
CA TYR A 37 -1.06 -0.14 7.70
C TYR A 37 -2.38 0.46 7.22
N ALA A 38 -2.28 1.56 6.48
CA ALA A 38 -3.36 2.13 5.69
C ALA A 38 -2.90 2.28 4.22
N PHE A 39 -3.82 2.08 3.28
CA PHE A 39 -3.56 1.99 1.85
C PHE A 39 -4.41 3.00 1.11
N TYR A 40 -3.77 3.96 0.45
CA TYR A 40 -4.45 4.99 -0.34
C TYR A 40 -4.16 4.74 -1.81
N VAL A 41 -5.21 4.51 -2.59
CA VAL A 41 -5.12 4.20 -4.02
C VAL A 41 -5.41 5.46 -4.81
N TYR A 42 -4.53 5.77 -5.77
CA TYR A 42 -4.66 6.90 -6.68
C TYR A 42 -4.74 6.39 -8.11
N LYS A 43 -5.52 7.08 -8.93
CA LYS A 43 -5.61 6.88 -10.37
C LYS A 43 -5.06 8.11 -11.08
N THR A 44 -4.29 7.91 -12.15
CA THR A 44 -3.79 9.04 -12.96
C THR A 44 -4.95 9.89 -13.48
N GLY A 45 -4.83 11.21 -13.32
CA GLY A 45 -5.88 12.19 -13.68
C GLY A 45 -6.83 12.55 -12.54
N GLU A 46 -6.86 11.78 -11.45
CA GLU A 46 -7.62 12.13 -10.24
C GLU A 46 -6.74 12.92 -9.26
N VAL A 47 -7.29 13.99 -8.69
CA VAL A 47 -6.58 14.84 -7.70
C VAL A 47 -6.49 14.14 -6.36
N ASP A 48 -7.55 13.44 -5.97
CA ASP A 48 -7.68 12.74 -4.69
C ASP A 48 -7.46 11.23 -4.83
N ALA A 49 -7.17 10.59 -3.69
CA ALA A 49 -7.20 9.13 -3.63
C ALA A 49 -8.62 8.63 -3.87
N ILE A 50 -8.76 7.70 -4.81
CA ILE A 50 -10.04 7.07 -5.17
C ILE A 50 -10.50 6.04 -4.13
N GLU A 51 -9.58 5.59 -3.27
CA GLU A 51 -9.86 4.72 -2.13
C GLU A 51 -8.89 5.02 -0.99
N LYS A 52 -9.40 4.99 0.25
CA LYS A 52 -8.61 5.17 1.48
C LYS A 52 -9.01 4.11 2.50
N SER A 53 -8.10 3.19 2.81
CA SER A 53 -8.34 2.24 3.89
C SER A 53 -8.10 2.87 5.26
N ALA A 54 -8.81 2.38 6.28
CA ALA A 54 -8.43 2.60 7.68
C ALA A 54 -7.13 1.84 8.02
N TYR A 55 -6.48 2.22 9.13
CA TYR A 55 -5.33 1.49 9.68
C TYR A 55 -5.73 0.10 10.17
N LYS A 56 -5.01 -0.93 9.71
CA LYS A 56 -5.19 -2.34 10.09
C LYS A 56 -3.85 -3.00 10.37
N LYS A 57 -3.83 -4.14 11.09
CA LYS A 57 -2.58 -4.87 11.36
C LYS A 57 -2.01 -5.59 10.12
N PHE A 58 -2.84 -5.85 9.12
CA PHE A 58 -2.43 -6.56 7.91
C PHE A 58 -1.65 -5.63 6.98
N ASP A 59 -0.53 -6.14 6.48
CA ASP A 59 0.35 -5.53 5.48
C ASP A 59 -0.18 -5.70 4.04
N THR A 60 -1.39 -6.23 3.90
CA THR A 60 -2.04 -6.52 2.62
C THR A 60 -3.37 -5.80 2.48
N HIS A 61 -3.71 -5.48 1.24
CA HIS A 61 -5.01 -4.91 0.89
C HIS A 61 -5.42 -5.33 -0.52
N GLN A 62 -6.73 -5.41 -0.74
CA GLN A 62 -7.33 -5.72 -2.03
C GLN A 62 -8.44 -4.73 -2.31
N LEU A 63 -8.49 -4.22 -3.54
CA LEU A 63 -9.51 -3.30 -4.03
C LEU A 63 -9.99 -3.73 -5.42
N GLU A 64 -11.29 -3.74 -5.65
CA GLU A 64 -11.85 -3.91 -6.99
C GLU A 64 -11.75 -2.60 -7.79
N ILE A 65 -11.17 -2.66 -8.98
CA ILE A 65 -11.01 -1.53 -9.91
C ILE A 65 -12.03 -1.64 -11.05
N LYS A 66 -12.82 -0.59 -11.22
CA LYS A 66 -13.95 -0.55 -12.17
C LYS A 66 -13.64 0.12 -13.50
N ALA A 67 -12.58 0.92 -13.55
CA ALA A 67 -12.21 1.70 -14.73
C ALA A 67 -10.79 1.34 -15.17
N PRO A 68 -10.47 1.30 -16.47
CA PRO A 68 -9.11 1.08 -16.91
C PRO A 68 -8.27 2.34 -16.63
N GLY A 69 -6.96 2.18 -16.54
CA GLY A 69 -6.06 3.29 -16.31
C GLY A 69 -4.83 2.93 -15.50
N GLU A 70 -4.06 3.96 -15.17
CA GLU A 70 -2.86 3.85 -14.35
C GLU A 70 -3.19 4.08 -12.88
N TYR A 71 -2.65 3.22 -12.02
CA TYR A 71 -2.88 3.23 -10.59
C TYR A 71 -1.56 3.23 -9.83
N ARG A 72 -1.52 3.96 -8.71
CA ARG A 72 -0.42 3.89 -7.73
C ARG A 72 -0.99 3.81 -6.33
N VAL A 73 -0.25 3.21 -5.42
CA VAL A 73 -0.65 3.07 -4.03
C VAL A 73 0.35 3.77 -3.13
N LYS A 74 -0.15 4.60 -2.21
CA LYS A 74 0.64 5.11 -1.09
C LYS A 74 0.27 4.35 0.17
N VAL A 75 1.24 3.69 0.76
CA VAL A 75 1.11 2.97 2.02
C VAL A 75 1.56 3.87 3.16
N PHE A 76 0.79 3.86 4.23
CA PHE A 76 1.13 4.50 5.50
C PHE A 76 1.26 3.40 6.55
N ALA A 77 2.43 3.28 7.16
CA ALA A 77 2.62 2.43 8.33
C ALA A 77 2.76 3.31 9.57
N LYS A 78 1.99 2.99 10.61
CA LYS A 78 1.99 3.69 11.90
C LYS A 78 2.46 2.70 12.96
N ASN A 79 3.56 3.02 13.64
CA ASN A 79 3.95 2.26 14.83
C ASN A 79 2.94 2.53 15.95
N LYS A 80 2.31 1.46 16.49
CA LYS A 80 1.24 1.56 17.48
C LYS A 80 1.68 2.13 18.83
N ASN A 81 2.97 1.99 19.18
CA ASN A 81 3.52 2.38 20.47
C ASN A 81 4.04 3.83 20.46
N THR A 82 4.74 4.22 19.40
CA THR A 82 5.35 5.55 19.27
C THR A 82 4.46 6.54 18.51
N GLY A 83 3.45 6.05 17.79
CA GLY A 83 2.62 6.86 16.90
C GLY A 83 3.35 7.34 15.63
N LYS A 84 4.64 7.04 15.46
CA LYS A 84 5.43 7.46 14.30
C LYS A 84 4.84 6.86 13.02
N VAL A 85 4.62 7.72 12.03
CA VAL A 85 4.12 7.34 10.71
C VAL A 85 5.27 7.36 9.70
N MET A 86 5.32 6.35 8.86
CA MET A 86 6.20 6.22 7.71
C MET A 86 5.36 5.94 6.48
N THR A 87 5.83 6.39 5.32
CA THR A 87 5.07 6.24 4.07
C THR A 87 5.97 5.79 2.94
N GLN A 88 5.43 4.95 2.06
CA GLN A 88 6.08 4.56 0.82
C GLN A 88 5.05 4.47 -0.30
N SER A 89 5.46 4.86 -1.52
CA SER A 89 4.62 4.71 -2.70
C SER A 89 5.07 3.53 -3.54
N SER A 90 4.12 2.81 -4.14
CA SER A 90 4.40 1.79 -5.12
C SER A 90 4.90 2.40 -6.44
N LYS A 91 5.40 1.54 -7.33
CA LYS A 91 5.44 1.85 -8.75
C LYS A 91 4.00 1.97 -9.30
N THR A 92 3.85 2.69 -10.41
CA THR A 92 2.57 2.73 -11.14
C THR A 92 2.32 1.38 -11.82
N VAL A 93 1.06 0.94 -11.81
CA VAL A 93 0.58 -0.25 -12.51
C VAL A 93 -0.58 0.10 -13.44
N GLN A 94 -0.62 -0.53 -14.61
CA GLN A 94 -1.68 -0.32 -15.59
C GLN A 94 -2.76 -1.39 -15.42
N TYR A 95 -4.02 -0.97 -15.34
CA TYR A 95 -5.18 -1.84 -15.52
C TYR A 95 -5.71 -1.72 -16.94
N THR A 96 -5.92 -2.88 -17.59
CA THR A 96 -6.61 -2.98 -18.87
C THR A 96 -7.83 -3.88 -18.69
N MET A 97 -8.98 -3.45 -19.21
CA MET A 97 -10.15 -4.32 -19.27
C MET A 97 -10.00 -5.24 -20.47
N ILE A 98 -9.89 -6.53 -20.20
CA ILE A 98 -10.01 -7.56 -21.24
C ILE A 98 -11.51 -7.70 -21.53
N LYS A 99 -11.93 -7.27 -22.73
CA LYS A 99 -13.24 -7.63 -23.26
C LYS A 99 -13.08 -8.96 -23.98
N ASP A 100 -13.69 -10.02 -23.45
CA ASP A 100 -13.90 -11.24 -24.22
C ASP A 100 -14.93 -10.91 -25.30
N TYR A 101 -14.54 -11.05 -26.57
CA TYR A 101 -15.41 -10.94 -27.75
C TYR A 101 -15.91 -12.32 -28.16
#